data_AF-A0A2H6HDL2-F1
#
_entry.id   AF-A0A2H6HDL2-F1
#
_cell.length_a   1.000
_cell.length_b   1.000
_cell.length_c   1.000
_cell.angle_alpha   90.00
_cell.angle_beta   90.00
_cell.angle_gamma   90.00
#
_symmetry.space_group_name_H-M   'P 1'
#
loop_
_entity.id
_entity.type
_entity.pdbx_description
1 polymer ?
#
loop_
_entity_poly.entity_id
_entity_poly.type
_entity_poly.pdbx_seq_one_letter_code
_entity_poly.pdbx_strand_id
1 'polypeptide(L)'
;MRLPLPAVIRLTALSVGAGVSVGFAGRGIAALALIAGLLMLVAGYDVMEPLAQEVDNPGRWATYPLEPGELAVRLTVAGAVSMVPFVVVAALVAALIGDANIAVIAVVVFPLAAIAATVGASVSTLLGGPDVMTSSELFGLAIVVRLVVPPVIAALPFAPVVVGLVDGSAPGVFLPNSVMLVGLVTGVAWMWISQRNPGLS
;
A
#
# COMPACT_ATOMS: atom_id res chain seq x y z
N MET A 1 -6.77 6.55 -18.01
CA MET A 1 -5.33 6.19 -17.90
C MET A 1 -5.07 5.02 -18.82
N ARG A 2 -4.16 5.13 -19.80
CA ARG A 2 -3.70 3.96 -20.56
C ARG A 2 -2.53 3.39 -19.76
N LEU A 3 -2.79 2.35 -18.95
CA LEU A 3 -1.68 1.63 -18.32
C LEU A 3 -0.86 0.99 -19.44
N PRO A 4 0.45 1.27 -19.55
CA PRO A 4 1.28 0.63 -20.55
C PRO A 4 1.27 -0.87 -20.28
N LEU A 5 1.18 -1.69 -21.34
CA LEU A 5 1.08 -3.15 -21.24
C LEU A 5 2.15 -3.77 -20.31
N PRO A 6 3.42 -3.32 -20.30
CA PRO A 6 4.41 -3.80 -19.35
C PRO A 6 4.03 -3.59 -17.86
N ALA A 7 3.37 -2.48 -17.52
CA ALA A 7 2.92 -2.22 -16.16
C ALA A 7 1.81 -3.18 -15.74
N VAL A 8 0.87 -3.50 -16.65
CA VAL A 8 -0.19 -4.49 -16.38
C VAL A 8 0.41 -5.87 -16.13
N ILE A 9 1.41 -6.27 -16.92
CA ILE A 9 2.11 -7.55 -16.74
C ILE A 9 2.81 -7.58 -15.38
N ARG A 10 3.54 -6.51 -15.02
CA ARG A 10 4.25 -6.40 -13.74
C ARG A 10 3.29 -6.44 -12.55
N LEU A 11 2.22 -5.64 -12.58
CA LEU A 11 1.18 -5.63 -11.55
C LEU A 11 0.56 -7.02 -11.36
N THR A 12 0.22 -7.69 -12.47
CA THR A 12 -0.31 -9.06 -12.42
C THR A 12 0.68 -10.02 -11.78
N ALA A 13 1.96 -9.97 -12.16
CA ALA A 13 3.00 -10.82 -11.58
C ALA A 13 3.18 -10.57 -10.07
N LEU A 14 3.17 -9.31 -9.64
CA LEU A 14 3.24 -8.93 -8.22
C LEU A 14 2.03 -9.45 -7.43
N SER A 15 0.82 -9.35 -7.99
CA SER A 15 -0.40 -9.88 -7.38
C SER A 15 -0.39 -11.40 -7.28
N VAL A 16 0.05 -12.10 -8.33
CA VAL A 16 0.23 -13.55 -8.28
C VAL A 16 1.24 -13.90 -7.19
N GLY A 17 2.38 -13.22 -7.13
CA GLY A 17 3.39 -13.42 -6.08
C GLY A 17 2.83 -13.20 -4.67
N ALA A 18 2.08 -12.12 -4.46
CA ALA A 18 1.44 -11.83 -3.18
C ALA A 18 0.42 -12.91 -2.79
N GLY A 19 -0.38 -13.38 -3.74
CA GLY A 19 -1.29 -14.51 -3.56
C GLY A 19 -0.57 -15.80 -3.19
N VAL A 20 0.52 -16.13 -3.89
CA VAL A 20 1.39 -17.28 -3.57
C VAL A 20 1.92 -17.18 -2.15
N SER A 21 2.43 -16.01 -1.75
CA SER A 21 2.95 -15.79 -0.41
C SER A 21 1.90 -16.04 0.68
N VAL A 22 0.68 -15.52 0.53
CA VAL A 22 -0.42 -15.78 1.50
C VAL A 22 -0.87 -17.24 1.46
N GLY A 23 -0.93 -17.85 0.28
CA GLY A 23 -1.25 -19.28 0.12
C GLY A 23 -0.29 -20.19 0.89
N PHE A 24 1.01 -19.93 0.81
CA PHE A 24 2.03 -20.67 1.58
C PHE A 24 2.11 -20.24 3.05
N ALA A 25 1.69 -19.02 3.40
CA ALA A 25 1.59 -18.62 4.80
C ALA A 25 0.66 -19.54 5.60
N GLY A 26 -0.45 -19.97 4.99
CA GLY A 26 -1.36 -20.97 5.57
C GLY A 26 -0.81 -22.38 5.71
N ARG A 27 0.35 -22.68 5.11
CA ARG A 27 1.01 -24.00 5.17
C ARG A 27 2.15 -24.06 6.19
N GLY A 28 2.23 -23.07 7.09
CA GLY A 28 3.18 -23.05 8.20
C GLY A 28 4.31 -22.02 8.07
N ILE A 29 4.37 -21.24 6.99
CA ILE A 29 5.37 -20.17 6.83
C ILE A 29 4.70 -18.80 6.98
N ALA A 30 4.11 -18.54 8.16
CA ALA A 30 3.26 -17.37 8.41
C ALA A 30 3.91 -16.03 7.98
N ALA A 31 5.23 -15.88 8.15
CA ALA A 31 5.99 -14.70 7.76
C ALA A 31 5.88 -14.32 6.26
N LEU A 32 5.53 -15.27 5.38
CA LEU A 32 5.28 -14.96 3.96
C LEU A 32 4.11 -13.98 3.77
N ALA A 33 3.17 -13.89 4.71
CA ALA A 33 2.11 -12.89 4.64
C ALA A 33 2.68 -11.45 4.64
N LEU A 34 3.81 -11.19 5.33
CA LEU A 34 4.46 -9.87 5.28
C LEU A 34 5.11 -9.58 3.92
N ILE A 35 5.64 -10.62 3.26
CA ILE A 35 6.17 -10.50 1.89
C ILE A 35 5.06 -10.11 0.92
N ALA A 36 3.84 -10.62 1.09
CA ALA A 36 2.69 -10.20 0.30
C ALA A 36 2.43 -8.69 0.44
N GLY A 37 2.57 -8.13 1.65
CA GLY A 37 2.49 -6.69 1.88
C GLY A 37 3.53 -5.89 1.10
N LEU A 38 4.78 -6.34 1.10
CA LEU A 38 5.85 -5.69 0.34
C LEU A 38 5.61 -5.76 -1.18
N LEU A 39 5.15 -6.90 -1.70
CA LEU A 39 4.80 -7.03 -3.12
C LEU A 39 3.63 -6.12 -3.51
N MET A 40 2.63 -6.00 -2.64
CA MET A 40 1.52 -5.08 -2.83
C MET A 40 1.99 -3.62 -2.79
N LEU A 41 2.96 -3.27 -1.95
CA LEU A 41 3.56 -1.92 -1.94
C LEU A 41 4.26 -1.60 -3.27
N VAL A 42 5.02 -2.55 -3.82
CA VAL A 42 5.64 -2.37 -5.15
C VAL A 42 4.56 -2.13 -6.22
N ALA A 43 3.45 -2.87 -6.17
CA ALA A 43 2.30 -2.61 -7.03
C ALA A 43 1.66 -1.24 -6.76
N GLY A 44 1.65 -0.80 -5.50
CA GLY A 44 1.24 0.54 -5.07
C GLY A 44 2.04 1.65 -5.73
N TYR A 45 3.37 1.50 -5.83
CA TYR A 45 4.21 2.46 -6.53
C TYR A 45 3.86 2.59 -8.02
N ASP A 46 3.57 1.48 -8.69
CA ASP A 46 3.20 1.47 -10.10
C ASP A 46 1.89 2.23 -10.37
N VAL A 47 0.87 2.02 -9.54
CA VAL A 47 -0.41 2.71 -9.69
C VAL A 47 -0.35 4.17 -9.25
N MET A 48 0.65 4.53 -8.43
CA MET A 48 0.91 5.89 -7.96
C MET A 48 1.86 6.70 -8.82
N GLU A 49 2.32 6.16 -9.94
CA GLU A 49 3.06 6.89 -10.96
C GLU A 49 2.38 8.21 -11.39
N PRO A 50 1.04 8.30 -11.59
CA PRO A 50 0.40 9.57 -11.93
C PRO A 50 0.54 10.62 -10.83
N LEU A 51 0.52 10.23 -9.56
CA LEU A 51 0.74 11.15 -8.45
C LEU A 51 2.19 11.65 -8.44
N ALA A 52 3.16 10.75 -8.67
CA ALA A 52 4.57 11.12 -8.77
C ALA A 52 4.82 12.13 -9.89
N GLN A 53 4.25 11.89 -11.08
CA GLN A 53 4.37 12.80 -12.23
C GLN A 53 3.82 14.19 -11.94
N GLU A 54 2.71 14.29 -11.21
CA GLU A 54 2.15 15.59 -10.86
C GLU A 54 3.02 16.29 -9.81
N VAL A 55 3.54 15.56 -8.80
CA VAL A 55 4.47 16.11 -7.79
C VAL A 55 5.76 16.63 -8.44
N ASP A 56 6.29 15.93 -9.45
CA ASP A 56 7.50 16.31 -10.18
C ASP A 56 7.28 17.52 -11.11
N ASN A 57 6.02 17.90 -11.38
CA ASN A 57 5.66 19.02 -12.26
C ASN A 57 4.80 20.07 -11.53
N PRO A 58 5.38 20.81 -10.56
CA PRO A 58 4.63 21.74 -9.71
C PRO A 58 3.91 22.85 -10.49
N GLY A 59 4.47 23.28 -11.62
CA GLY A 59 3.83 24.26 -12.51
C GLY A 59 2.52 23.76 -13.12
N ARG A 60 2.43 22.46 -13.43
CA ARG A 60 1.20 21.82 -13.91
C ARG A 60 0.22 21.58 -12.75
N TRP A 61 0.72 21.15 -11.58
CA TRP A 61 -0.09 20.99 -10.37
C TRP A 61 -0.86 22.29 -10.03
N ALA A 62 -0.18 23.44 -10.13
CA ALA A 62 -0.77 24.75 -9.84
C ALA A 62 -1.85 25.20 -10.82
N THR A 63 -2.01 24.54 -11.98
CA THR A 63 -3.06 24.88 -12.96
C THR A 63 -4.42 24.29 -12.60
N TYR A 64 -4.47 23.28 -11.73
CA TYR A 64 -5.74 22.67 -11.33
C TYR A 64 -6.51 23.60 -10.39
N PRO A 65 -7.83 23.78 -10.60
CA PRO A 65 -8.67 24.60 -9.71
C PRO A 65 -9.09 23.80 -8.46
N LEU A 66 -8.13 23.15 -7.80
CA LEU A 66 -8.34 22.32 -6.62
C LEU A 66 -7.32 22.70 -5.54
N GLU A 67 -7.68 22.49 -4.28
CA GLU A 67 -6.69 22.60 -3.21
C GLU A 67 -5.61 21.51 -3.40
N PRO A 68 -4.33 21.82 -3.16
CA PRO A 68 -3.25 20.88 -3.42
C PRO A 68 -3.42 19.52 -2.73
N GLY A 69 -3.82 19.53 -1.45
CA GLY A 69 -4.09 18.28 -0.72
C GLY A 69 -5.26 17.49 -1.29
N GLU A 70 -6.28 18.17 -1.85
CA GLU A 70 -7.44 17.52 -2.47
C GLU A 70 -7.05 16.75 -3.74
N LEU A 71 -6.17 17.32 -4.57
CA LEU A 71 -5.66 16.63 -5.75
C LEU A 71 -4.88 15.36 -5.38
N ALA A 72 -4.01 15.45 -4.38
CA ALA A 72 -3.23 14.31 -3.89
C ALA A 72 -4.13 13.18 -3.36
N VAL A 73 -5.17 13.53 -2.62
CA VAL A 73 -6.20 12.60 -2.14
C VAL A 73 -6.92 11.92 -3.31
N ARG A 74 -7.40 12.69 -4.29
CA ARG A 74 -8.15 12.13 -5.45
C ARG A 74 -7.30 11.16 -6.25
N LEU A 75 -6.03 11.47 -6.48
CA LEU A 75 -5.10 10.58 -7.16
C LEU A 75 -4.82 9.32 -6.35
N THR A 76 -4.67 9.44 -5.03
CA THR A 76 -4.51 8.27 -4.14
C THR A 76 -5.73 7.33 -4.22
N VAL A 77 -6.95 7.89 -4.18
CA VAL A 77 -8.19 7.12 -4.33
C VAL A 77 -8.26 6.47 -5.72
N ALA A 78 -7.92 7.19 -6.78
CA ALA A 78 -7.89 6.64 -8.13
C ALA A 78 -6.92 5.45 -8.25
N GLY A 79 -5.76 5.52 -7.59
CA GLY A 79 -4.83 4.40 -7.47
C GLY A 79 -5.43 3.20 -6.74
N ALA A 80 -6.04 3.43 -5.59
CA ALA A 80 -6.69 2.37 -4.82
C ALA A 80 -7.78 1.65 -5.64
N VAL A 81 -8.58 2.40 -6.40
CA VAL A 81 -9.60 1.83 -7.30
C VAL A 81 -8.93 1.04 -8.44
N SER A 82 -7.81 1.51 -8.99
CA SER A 82 -7.10 0.80 -10.06
C SER A 82 -6.50 -0.54 -9.61
N MET A 83 -6.28 -0.74 -8.31
CA MET A 83 -5.79 -1.99 -7.72
C MET A 83 -6.84 -3.10 -7.62
N VAL A 84 -8.14 -2.79 -7.77
CA VAL A 84 -9.24 -3.76 -7.62
C VAL A 84 -9.07 -5.06 -8.45
N PRO A 85 -8.80 -5.03 -9.76
CA PRO A 85 -8.62 -6.28 -10.53
C PRO A 85 -7.44 -7.13 -10.02
N PHE A 86 -6.39 -6.48 -9.55
CA PHE A 86 -5.17 -7.11 -9.04
C PHE A 86 -5.37 -7.75 -7.66
N VAL A 87 -6.18 -7.12 -6.82
CA VAL A 87 -6.66 -7.68 -5.54
C VAL A 87 -7.41 -8.99 -5.78
N VAL A 88 -8.28 -9.03 -6.79
CA VAL A 88 -9.03 -10.26 -7.14
C VAL A 88 -8.06 -11.37 -7.56
N VAL A 89 -7.08 -11.06 -8.42
CA VAL A 89 -6.06 -12.05 -8.83
C VAL A 89 -5.28 -12.59 -7.62
N ALA A 90 -4.79 -11.70 -6.74
CA ALA A 90 -4.04 -12.12 -5.55
C ALA A 90 -4.88 -13.01 -4.62
N ALA A 91 -6.14 -12.64 -4.41
CA ALA A 91 -7.06 -13.40 -3.57
C ALA A 91 -7.37 -14.79 -4.15
N LEU A 92 -7.62 -14.87 -5.45
CA LEU A 92 -7.86 -16.14 -6.15
C LEU A 92 -6.63 -17.06 -6.05
N VAL A 93 -5.43 -16.54 -6.29
CA VAL A 93 -4.20 -17.34 -6.21
C VAL A 93 -3.97 -17.87 -4.80
N ALA A 94 -4.17 -17.04 -3.77
CA ALA A 94 -4.07 -17.49 -2.38
C ALA A 94 -5.09 -18.59 -2.05
N ALA A 95 -6.34 -18.44 -2.49
CA ALA A 95 -7.40 -19.41 -2.28
C ALA A 95 -7.15 -20.74 -3.03
N LEU A 96 -6.51 -20.71 -4.20
CA LEU A 96 -6.15 -21.92 -4.97
C LEU A 96 -5.03 -22.73 -4.30
N ILE A 97 -4.18 -22.09 -3.51
CA ILE A 97 -3.05 -22.74 -2.82
C ILE A 97 -3.43 -23.13 -1.39
N GLY A 98 -4.18 -22.27 -0.71
CA GLY A 98 -4.58 -22.44 0.69
C GLY A 98 -5.82 -23.32 0.88
N ASP A 99 -6.30 -23.34 2.12
CA ASP A 99 -7.57 -23.96 2.51
C ASP A 99 -8.71 -22.93 2.54
N ALA A 100 -9.89 -23.33 3.02
CA ALA A 100 -11.03 -22.44 3.17
C ALA A 100 -10.75 -21.23 4.09
N ASN A 101 -9.93 -21.40 5.13
CA ASN A 101 -9.57 -20.30 6.02
C ASN A 101 -8.69 -19.28 5.30
N ILE A 102 -7.71 -19.73 4.51
CA ILE A 102 -6.88 -18.85 3.69
C ILE A 102 -7.70 -18.12 2.63
N ALA A 103 -8.70 -18.77 2.03
CA ALA A 103 -9.60 -18.10 1.09
C ALA A 103 -10.35 -16.92 1.76
N VAL A 104 -10.85 -17.12 2.98
CA VAL A 104 -11.51 -16.05 3.78
C VAL A 104 -10.52 -14.93 4.12
N ILE A 105 -9.32 -15.27 4.58
CA ILE A 105 -8.27 -14.29 4.87
C ILE A 105 -7.95 -13.47 3.62
N ALA A 106 -7.75 -14.11 2.48
CA ALA A 106 -7.37 -13.47 1.24
C ALA A 106 -8.44 -12.47 0.76
N VAL A 107 -9.72 -12.86 0.79
CA VAL A 107 -10.84 -12.00 0.39
C VAL A 107 -10.92 -10.72 1.24
N VAL A 108 -10.60 -10.81 2.53
CA VAL A 108 -10.65 -9.66 3.44
C VAL A 108 -9.37 -8.83 3.38
N VAL A 109 -8.20 -9.47 3.36
CA VAL A 109 -6.91 -8.79 3.57
C VAL A 109 -6.40 -8.13 2.29
N PHE A 110 -6.61 -8.69 1.10
CA PHE A 110 -6.09 -8.06 -0.13
C PHE A 110 -6.71 -6.70 -0.46
N PRO A 111 -8.03 -6.46 -0.27
CA PRO A 111 -8.59 -5.12 -0.37
C PRO A 111 -7.91 -4.12 0.58
N LEU A 112 -7.69 -4.53 1.84
CA LEU A 112 -7.00 -3.72 2.84
C LEU A 112 -5.53 -3.48 2.44
N ALA A 113 -4.87 -4.48 1.86
CA ALA A 113 -3.50 -4.38 1.37
C ALA A 113 -3.38 -3.42 0.18
N ALA A 114 -4.35 -3.38 -0.73
CA ALA A 114 -4.36 -2.40 -1.80
C ALA A 114 -4.51 -0.96 -1.28
N ILE A 115 -5.38 -0.74 -0.29
CA ILE A 115 -5.52 0.57 0.36
C ILE A 115 -4.20 0.94 1.06
N ALA A 116 -3.66 0.06 1.90
CA ALA A 116 -2.42 0.32 2.61
C ALA A 116 -1.22 0.55 1.67
N ALA A 117 -1.12 -0.23 0.58
CA ALA A 117 -0.05 -0.08 -0.41
C ALA A 117 -0.13 1.26 -1.15
N THR A 118 -1.32 1.65 -1.59
CA THR A 118 -1.52 2.94 -2.29
C THR A 118 -1.31 4.12 -1.36
N VAL A 119 -1.78 4.05 -0.13
CA VAL A 119 -1.50 5.05 0.91
C VAL A 119 -0.01 5.13 1.21
N GLY A 120 0.67 4.00 1.39
CA GLY A 120 2.11 3.95 1.64
C GLY A 120 2.91 4.55 0.49
N ALA A 121 2.56 4.20 -0.75
CA ALA A 121 3.16 4.77 -1.94
C ALA A 121 2.91 6.28 -2.04
N SER A 122 1.67 6.75 -1.81
CA SER A 122 1.36 8.19 -1.79
C SER A 122 2.14 8.95 -0.73
N VAL A 123 2.23 8.42 0.50
CA VAL A 123 3.03 9.01 1.58
C VAL A 123 4.49 9.10 1.16
N SER A 124 5.03 8.03 0.57
CA SER A 124 6.40 7.98 0.05
C SER A 124 6.65 9.06 -1.01
N THR A 125 5.72 9.24 -1.95
CA THR A 125 5.82 10.24 -3.03
C THR A 125 5.73 11.67 -2.49
N LEU A 126 4.78 11.93 -1.58
CA LEU A 126 4.52 13.27 -1.04
C LEU A 126 5.52 13.70 0.04
N LEU A 127 6.28 12.76 0.61
CA LEU A 127 7.36 13.09 1.54
C LEU A 127 8.46 13.93 0.88
N GLY A 128 8.68 13.82 -0.44
CA GLY A 128 9.63 14.65 -1.22
C GLY A 128 11.10 14.25 -1.04
N GLY A 129 12.05 15.17 -1.26
CA GLY A 129 13.49 15.10 -0.91
C GLY A 129 13.77 15.72 0.48
N PRO A 130 14.78 15.30 1.28
CA PRO A 130 15.01 15.92 2.58
C PRO A 130 15.61 17.30 2.35
N ASP A 131 15.25 18.29 3.16
CA ASP A 131 15.81 19.63 3.02
C ASP A 131 17.31 19.61 3.35
N VAL A 132 18.12 19.97 2.35
CA VAL A 132 19.59 19.98 2.41
C VAL A 132 20.16 21.00 3.39
N MET A 133 19.32 21.93 3.88
CA MET A 133 19.70 22.92 4.90
C MET A 133 19.44 22.44 6.33
N THR A 134 18.86 21.25 6.52
CA THR A 134 18.64 20.67 7.86
C THR A 134 19.92 20.10 8.46
N SER A 135 19.96 20.02 9.79
CA SER A 135 21.06 19.34 10.51
C SER A 135 21.29 17.93 9.97
N SER A 136 22.54 17.48 9.89
CA SER A 136 22.92 16.16 9.38
C SER A 136 22.21 15.01 10.12
N GLU A 137 21.92 15.17 11.40
CA GLU A 137 21.16 14.20 12.20
C GLU A 137 19.69 14.12 11.77
N LEU A 138 19.06 15.26 11.52
CA LEU A 138 17.66 15.35 11.06
C LEU A 138 17.52 14.87 9.63
N PHE A 139 18.53 15.13 8.79
CA PHE A 139 18.61 14.60 7.43
C PHE A 139 18.68 13.07 7.44
N GLY A 140 19.56 12.50 8.27
CA GLY A 140 19.66 11.05 8.44
C GLY A 140 18.35 10.42 8.93
N LEU A 141 17.71 11.03 9.94
CA LEU A 141 16.42 10.58 10.45
C LEU A 141 15.33 10.64 9.35
N ALA A 142 15.29 11.71 8.56
CA ALA A 142 14.31 11.87 7.48
C ALA A 142 14.44 10.78 6.41
N ILE A 143 15.67 10.35 6.09
CA ILE A 143 15.90 9.21 5.19
C ILE A 143 15.35 7.91 5.79
N VAL A 144 15.65 7.64 7.07
CA VAL A 144 15.15 6.42 7.74
C VAL A 144 13.63 6.39 7.76
N VAL A 145 12.98 7.49 8.14
CA VAL A 145 11.51 7.60 8.16
C VAL A 145 10.93 7.30 6.77
N ARG A 146 11.50 7.85 5.70
CA ARG A 146 11.02 7.60 4.34
C ARG A 146 11.23 6.17 3.85
N LEU A 147 12.31 5.54 4.28
CA LEU A 147 12.59 4.17 3.92
C LEU A 147 11.68 3.18 4.67
N VAL A 148 11.35 3.48 5.92
CA VAL A 148 10.66 2.54 6.82
C VAL A 148 9.15 2.71 6.81
N VAL A 149 8.63 3.94 6.72
CA VAL A 149 7.18 4.19 6.84
C VAL A 149 6.36 3.46 5.77
N PRO A 150 6.67 3.54 4.46
CA PRO A 150 5.85 2.89 3.43
C PRO A 150 5.81 1.35 3.59
N PRO A 151 6.95 0.64 3.79
CA PRO A 151 6.92 -0.79 4.10
C PRO A 151 6.12 -1.15 5.35
N VAL A 152 6.24 -0.34 6.42
CA VAL A 152 5.46 -0.58 7.65
C VAL A 152 3.98 -0.47 7.37
N ILE A 153 3.52 0.59 6.69
CA ILE A 153 2.10 0.78 6.33
C ILE A 153 1.60 -0.44 5.52
N ALA A 154 2.36 -0.88 4.52
CA ALA A 154 1.98 -2.00 3.67
C ALA A 154 1.93 -3.36 4.39
N ALA A 155 2.67 -3.52 5.49
CA ALA A 155 2.68 -4.72 6.30
C ALA A 155 1.50 -4.82 7.29
N LEU A 156 0.87 -3.70 7.65
CA LEU A 156 -0.21 -3.65 8.66
C LEU A 156 -1.39 -4.59 8.42
N PRO A 157 -1.94 -4.72 7.18
CA PRO A 157 -3.04 -5.65 6.93
C PRO A 157 -2.69 -7.10 7.28
N PHE A 158 -1.40 -7.46 7.14
CA PHE A 158 -0.90 -8.81 7.30
C PHE A 158 -0.37 -9.10 8.71
N ALA A 159 -0.06 -8.08 9.52
CA ALA A 159 0.48 -8.31 10.86
C ALA A 159 -0.46 -9.15 11.76
N PRO A 160 -1.78 -8.86 11.86
CA PRO A 160 -2.70 -9.72 12.61
C PRO A 160 -2.89 -11.10 11.97
N VAL A 161 -2.72 -11.22 10.65
CA VAL A 161 -2.79 -12.50 9.93
C VAL A 161 -1.64 -13.40 10.35
N VAL A 162 -0.42 -12.87 10.43
CA VAL A 162 0.76 -13.62 10.90
C VAL A 162 0.51 -14.16 12.31
N VAL A 163 0.07 -13.29 13.23
CA VAL A 163 -0.24 -13.70 14.62
C VAL A 163 -1.31 -14.78 14.64
N GLY A 164 -2.43 -14.56 13.94
CA GLY A 164 -3.53 -15.52 13.87
C GLY A 164 -3.14 -16.88 13.29
N LEU A 165 -2.28 -16.91 12.27
CA LEU A 165 -1.77 -18.14 11.67
C LEU A 165 -0.80 -18.88 12.60
N VAL A 166 0.06 -18.16 13.34
CA VAL A 166 0.97 -18.74 14.33
C VAL A 166 0.19 -19.34 15.50
N ASP A 167 -0.84 -18.64 15.97
CA ASP A 167 -1.68 -19.07 17.09
C ASP A 167 -2.70 -20.15 16.69
N GLY A 168 -2.86 -20.44 15.38
CA GLY A 168 -3.87 -21.37 14.86
C GLY A 168 -5.31 -20.89 15.11
N SER A 169 -5.51 -19.57 15.24
CA SER A 169 -6.81 -18.98 15.53
C SER A 169 -7.72 -18.92 14.30
N ALA A 170 -9.03 -18.95 14.52
CA ALA A 170 -9.97 -18.80 13.41
C ALA A 170 -9.89 -17.38 12.79
N PRO A 171 -10.08 -17.23 11.46
CA PRO A 171 -9.98 -15.92 10.78
C PRO A 171 -10.83 -14.80 11.40
N GLY A 172 -12.02 -15.14 11.91
CA GLY A 172 -12.92 -14.17 12.54
C GLY A 172 -12.37 -13.48 13.79
N VAL A 173 -11.33 -14.04 14.42
CA VAL A 173 -10.73 -13.50 15.66
C VAL A 173 -9.74 -12.37 15.36
N PHE A 174 -8.92 -12.50 14.31
CA PHE A 174 -7.81 -11.56 14.05
C PHE A 174 -8.06 -10.63 12.86
N LEU A 175 -8.91 -10.99 11.90
CA LEU A 175 -9.22 -10.14 10.74
C LEU A 175 -9.82 -8.76 11.11
N PRO A 176 -10.67 -8.64 12.15
CA PRO A 176 -11.13 -7.32 12.60
C PRO A 176 -9.98 -6.39 13.00
N ASN A 177 -8.89 -6.94 13.55
CA ASN A 177 -7.71 -6.14 13.91
C ASN A 177 -7.02 -5.58 12.65
N SER A 178 -6.97 -6.35 11.56
CA SER A 178 -6.43 -5.86 10.28
C SER A 178 -7.27 -4.70 9.74
N VAL A 179 -8.60 -4.81 9.79
CA VAL A 179 -9.53 -3.75 9.36
C VAL A 179 -9.32 -2.50 10.22
N MET A 180 -9.25 -2.65 11.54
CA MET A 180 -9.05 -1.54 12.47
C MET A 180 -7.71 -0.83 12.22
N LEU A 181 -6.60 -1.58 12.13
CA LEU A 181 -5.27 -1.02 11.92
C LEU A 181 -5.18 -0.24 10.61
N VAL A 182 -5.69 -0.83 9.52
CA VAL A 182 -5.67 -0.19 8.20
C VAL A 182 -6.61 1.02 8.18
N GLY A 183 -7.78 0.95 8.81
CA GLY A 183 -8.70 2.07 8.93
C GLY A 183 -8.08 3.26 9.68
N LEU A 184 -7.45 3.00 10.84
CA LEU A 184 -6.77 4.04 11.62
C LEU A 184 -5.63 4.69 10.84
N VAL A 185 -4.74 3.89 10.24
CA VAL A 185 -3.58 4.42 9.52
C VAL A 185 -4.00 5.13 8.23
N THR A 186 -5.01 4.62 7.53
CA THR A 186 -5.57 5.32 6.36
C THR A 186 -6.19 6.66 6.77
N GLY A 187 -6.90 6.73 7.90
CA GLY A 187 -7.46 7.99 8.41
C GLY A 187 -6.38 9.03 8.76
N VAL A 188 -5.33 8.60 9.46
CA VAL A 188 -4.19 9.47 9.79
C VAL A 188 -3.45 9.92 8.52
N ALA A 189 -3.18 8.99 7.61
CA ALA A 189 -2.51 9.31 6.35
C ALA A 189 -3.37 10.24 5.49
N TRP A 190 -4.68 10.04 5.43
CA TRP A 190 -5.60 10.91 4.72
C TRP A 190 -5.55 12.35 5.25
N MET A 191 -5.64 12.52 6.57
CA MET A 191 -5.51 13.83 7.21
C MET A 191 -4.18 14.49 6.85
N TRP A 192 -3.08 13.75 6.90
CA TRP A 192 -1.76 14.26 6.54
C TRP A 192 -1.64 14.60 5.04
N ILE A 193 -2.14 13.76 4.13
CA ILE A 193 -2.12 14.00 2.68
C ILE A 193 -2.96 15.23 2.34
N SER A 194 -4.13 15.39 2.96
CA SER A 194 -5.01 16.55 2.73
C SER A 194 -4.38 17.89 3.13
N GLN A 195 -3.36 17.89 3.99
CA GLN A 195 -2.63 19.09 4.42
C GLN A 195 -1.41 19.39 3.54
N ARG A 196 -1.07 18.54 2.57
CA ARG A 196 0.12 18.71 1.74
C ARG A 196 -0.08 19.77 0.67
N ASN A 197 0.91 20.66 0.56
CA ASN A 197 1.02 21.62 -0.52
C ASN A 197 2.39 21.54 -1.21
N PRO A 198 2.53 20.77 -2.30
CA PRO A 198 3.79 20.66 -3.04
C PRO A 198 4.19 21.96 -3.79
N GLY A 199 3.34 22.99 -3.86
CA GLY A 199 3.64 24.26 -4.54
C GLY A 199 4.39 25.30 -3.70
N LEU A 200 4.76 24.99 -2.45
CA LEU A 200 5.42 25.92 -1.52
C LEU A 200 6.84 25.48 -1.10
N SER A 201 7.40 24.44 -1.73
CA SER A 201 8.79 24.00 -1.52
C SER A 201 9.73 24.59 -2.56
#